data_AF-A0A832UDJ0-F1
#
_entry.id   AF-A0A832UDJ0-F1
#
_cell.length_a   1.000
_cell.length_b   1.000
_cell.length_c   1.000
_cell.angle_alpha   90.00
_cell.angle_beta   90.00
_cell.angle_gamma   90.00
#
_symmetry.space_group_name_H-M   'P 1'
#
loop_
_entity.id
_entity.type
_entity.pdbx_description
1 polymer ?
#
loop_
_entity_poly.entity_id
_entity_poly.type
_entity_poly.pdbx_seq_one_letter_code
_entity_poly.pdbx_strand_id
1 'polypeptide(L)'
;GCLAGDTLMQTLRGIIPIKEIIIGDKVLTHSGIQEVEYTYKPEELKKDGKKFLKIHFDDGSSVMCTDNHKFLSLNDEWISAGEFIEGTILK
;
A
#
# COMPACT_ATOMS: atom_id res chain seq x y z
N GLY A 1 -3.23 8.00 0.69
CA GLY A 1 -2.24 7.77 1.75
C GLY A 1 -0.94 7.22 1.20
N CYS A 2 -0.05 6.76 2.07
CA CYS A 2 1.28 6.23 1.71
C CYS A 2 1.55 4.91 2.45
N LEU A 3 2.43 4.09 1.89
CA LEU A 3 2.97 2.87 2.50
C LEU A 3 4.38 3.15 3.04
N ALA A 4 4.82 2.39 4.03
CA ALA A 4 6.20 2.45 4.49
C ALA A 4 7.15 1.97 3.38
N GLY A 5 8.33 2.58 3.25
CA GLY A 5 9.23 2.34 2.12
C GLY A 5 9.78 0.90 2.02
N ASP A 6 9.76 0.16 3.12
CA ASP A 6 10.12 -1.25 3.22
C ASP A 6 8.99 -2.22 2.86
N THR A 7 7.79 -1.71 2.58
CA THR A 7 6.65 -2.52 2.12
C THR A 7 7.03 -3.25 0.84
N LEU A 8 6.92 -4.57 0.84
CA LEU A 8 7.30 -5.42 -0.28
C LEU A 8 6.22 -5.41 -1.35
N MET A 9 6.65 -5.26 -2.60
CA MET A 9 5.79 -5.18 -3.78
C MET A 9 6.20 -6.29 -4.76
N GLN A 10 5.21 -7.00 -5.29
CA GLN A 10 5.44 -8.00 -6.33
C GLN A 10 5.59 -7.30 -7.69
N THR A 11 6.76 -7.44 -8.30
CA THR A 11 7.10 -6.82 -9.58
C THR A 11 7.67 -7.86 -10.55
N LEU A 12 7.82 -7.50 -11.83
CA LEU A 12 8.54 -8.35 -12.80
C LEU A 12 10.05 -8.46 -12.53
N ARG A 13 10.60 -7.63 -11.65
CA ARG A 13 12.00 -7.72 -11.17
C ARG A 13 12.14 -8.60 -9.92
N GLY A 14 11.03 -9.16 -9.44
CA GLY A 14 10.94 -9.88 -8.17
C GLY A 14 10.18 -9.10 -7.10
N ILE A 15 10.25 -9.61 -5.87
CA ILE A 15 9.65 -8.94 -4.71
C ILE A 15 10.68 -7.93 -4.19
N ILE A 16 10.36 -6.64 -4.32
CA ILE A 16 11.26 -5.54 -3.90
C ILE A 16 10.51 -4.54 -3.02
N PRO A 17 11.20 -3.81 -2.13
CA PRO A 17 10.60 -2.72 -1.37
C PRO A 17 10.03 -1.61 -2.27
N ILE A 18 8.91 -0.98 -1.87
CA ILE A 18 8.29 0.10 -2.63
C ILE A 18 9.21 1.31 -2.82
N LYS A 19 10.16 1.55 -1.90
CA LYS A 19 11.18 2.60 -2.05
C LYS A 19 12.17 2.37 -3.20
N GLU A 20 12.25 1.14 -3.72
CA GLU A 20 13.14 0.74 -4.82
C GLU A 20 12.43 0.68 -6.17
N ILE A 21 11.10 0.84 -6.17
CA ILE A 21 10.29 0.95 -7.39
C ILE A 21 10.63 2.26 -8.10
N ILE A 22 10.77 2.17 -9.42
CA ILE A 22 10.97 3.32 -10.32
C ILE A 22 9.85 3.39 -11.35
N ILE A 23 9.66 4.58 -11.94
CA ILE A 23 8.73 4.77 -13.06
C ILE A 23 9.11 3.80 -14.20
N GLY A 24 8.10 3.14 -14.77
CA GLY A 24 8.26 2.10 -15.78
C GLY A 24 8.36 0.67 -15.23
N ASP A 25 8.53 0.48 -13.92
CA ASP A 25 8.43 -0.86 -13.32
C ASP A 25 7.02 -1.42 -13.50
N LYS A 26 6.93 -2.74 -13.68
CA LYS A 26 5.67 -3.48 -13.81
C LYS A 26 5.34 -4.18 -12.50
N VAL A 27 4.24 -3.78 -11.88
CA VAL A 27 3.77 -4.25 -10.57
C VAL A 27 2.51 -5.08 -10.71
N LEU A 28 2.35 -6.11 -9.87
CA LEU A 28 1.11 -6.87 -9.79
C LEU A 28 0.06 -6.06 -9.02
N THR A 29 -1.12 -5.90 -9.59
CA THR A 29 -2.29 -5.28 -8.95
C THR A 29 -3.48 -6.23 -8.97
N HIS A 30 -4.59 -5.85 -8.31
CA HIS A 30 -5.83 -6.62 -8.36
C HIS A 30 -6.43 -6.74 -9.78
N SER A 31 -6.00 -5.91 -10.74
CA SER A 31 -6.45 -5.91 -12.13
C SER A 31 -5.40 -6.49 -13.10
N GLY A 32 -4.34 -7.12 -12.57
CA GLY A 32 -3.23 -7.67 -13.36
C GLY A 32 -1.98 -6.81 -13.30
N ILE A 33 -1.06 -7.01 -14.24
CA ILE A 33 0.22 -6.28 -14.26
C ILE A 33 -0.01 -4.86 -14.81
N GLN A 34 0.42 -3.85 -14.06
CA GLN A 34 0.35 -2.44 -14.45
C GLN A 34 1.72 -1.76 -14.35
N GLU A 35 1.92 -0.74 -15.18
CA GLU A 35 3.15 0.06 -15.20
C GLU A 35 3.06 1.21 -14.19
N VAL A 36 4.16 1.47 -13.48
CA VAL A 36 4.26 2.56 -12.52
C VAL A 36 4.47 3.88 -13.26
N GLU A 37 3.50 4.79 -13.16
CA GLU A 37 3.57 6.11 -13.80
C GLU A 37 4.20 7.19 -12.90
N TYR A 38 4.05 7.05 -11.58
CA TYR A 38 4.50 8.04 -10.59
C TYR A 38 5.08 7.38 -9.36
N THR A 39 6.10 8.01 -8.79
CA THR A 39 6.69 7.67 -7.49
C THR A 39 6.79 8.92 -6.65
N TYR A 40 6.48 8.84 -5.36
CA TYR A 40 6.57 9.96 -4.43
C TYR A 40 7.46 9.58 -3.25
N LYS A 41 8.45 10.42 -2.95
CA LYS A 41 9.32 10.25 -1.78
C LYS A 41 8.77 11.00 -0.56
N PRO A 42 9.14 10.59 0.66
CA PRO A 42 8.70 11.27 1.89
C PRO A 42 8.96 12.78 1.90
N GLU A 43 10.03 13.26 1.26
CA GLU A 43 10.38 14.69 1.22
C GLU A 43 9.44 15.51 0.33
N GLU A 44 8.78 14.87 -0.64
CA GLU A 44 7.85 15.49 -1.60
C GLU A 44 6.42 15.58 -1.07
N LEU A 45 6.14 14.89 0.04
CA LEU A 45 4.83 14.81 0.64
C LEU A 45 4.63 15.92 1.67
N LYS A 46 3.41 16.49 1.69
CA LYS A 46 3.02 17.40 2.75
C LYS A 46 3.12 16.67 4.09
N LYS A 47 3.74 17.32 5.08
CA LYS A 47 3.72 16.91 6.49
C LYS A 47 2.41 17.35 7.14
N ASP A 48 1.31 16.90 6.57
CA ASP A 48 0.01 16.92 7.26
C ASP A 48 0.08 15.88 8.38
N GLY A 49 -0.61 16.13 9.52
CA GLY A 49 -0.56 15.32 10.74
C GLY A 49 -1.14 13.91 10.61
N LYS A 50 -0.81 13.19 9.53
CA LYS A 50 -1.18 11.81 9.24
C LYS A 50 -0.65 10.91 10.34
N LYS A 51 -1.52 10.02 10.80
CA LYS A 51 -1.12 8.95 11.73
C LYS A 51 -0.58 7.79 10.92
N PHE A 52 0.46 7.15 11.45
CA PHE A 52 0.96 5.88 10.92
C PHE A 52 0.32 4.74 11.70
N LEU A 53 -0.22 3.77 10.97
CA LEU A 53 -0.83 2.56 11.51
C LEU A 53 0.02 1.36 11.11
N LYS A 54 0.14 0.39 12.02
CA LYS A 54 0.62 -0.96 11.69
C LYS A 54 -0.58 -1.90 11.78
N ILE A 55 -0.97 -2.44 10.64
CA ILE A 55 -2.12 -3.33 10.50
C ILE A 55 -1.59 -4.76 10.45
N HIS A 56 -2.16 -5.64 11.26
CA HIS A 56 -1.85 -7.07 11.29
C HIS A 56 -2.99 -7.84 10.64
N PHE A 57 -2.66 -8.73 9.72
CA PHE A 57 -3.62 -9.59 9.02
C PHE A 57 -3.65 -10.99 9.64
N ASP A 58 -4.70 -11.75 9.35
CA ASP A 58 -4.93 -13.10 9.87
C ASP A 58 -3.95 -14.14 9.30
N ASP A 59 -3.37 -13.89 8.12
CA ASP A 59 -2.28 -14.67 7.53
C ASP A 59 -0.91 -14.45 8.21
N GLY A 60 -0.85 -13.58 9.24
CA GLY A 60 0.35 -13.24 9.99
C GLY A 60 1.20 -12.14 9.35
N SER A 61 0.84 -11.66 8.16
CA SER A 61 1.48 -10.51 7.53
C SER A 61 1.11 -9.21 8.23
N SER A 62 1.86 -8.15 7.95
CA SER A 62 1.54 -6.81 8.45
C SER A 62 1.98 -5.74 7.46
N VAL A 63 1.26 -4.62 7.46
CA VAL A 63 1.62 -3.46 6.65
C VAL A 63 1.66 -2.20 7.52
N MET A 64 2.64 -1.33 7.25
CA MET A 64 2.71 -0.01 7.86
C MET A 64 2.31 1.03 6.81
N CYS A 65 1.32 1.85 7.15
CA CYS A 65 0.75 2.83 6.22
C CYS A 65 0.19 4.04 6.96
N THR A 66 -0.17 5.08 6.21
CA THR A 66 -0.92 6.21 6.77
C THR A 66 -2.38 5.84 6.95
N ASP A 67 -3.04 6.41 7.97
CA ASP A 67 -4.46 6.23 8.28
C ASP A 67 -5.42 6.45 7.08
N ASN A 68 -5.07 7.33 6.15
CA ASN A 68 -5.82 7.57 4.93
C ASN A 68 -5.35 6.76 3.69
N HIS A 69 -4.50 5.75 3.87
CA HIS A 69 -4.16 4.81 2.79
C HIS A 69 -5.35 3.88 2.56
N LYS A 70 -5.77 3.73 1.30
CA LYS A 70 -6.97 2.96 0.96
C LYS A 70 -6.59 1.54 0.56
N PHE A 71 -7.38 0.58 1.02
CA PHE A 71 -7.30 -0.81 0.62
C PHE A 71 -8.62 -1.22 -0.01
N LEU A 72 -8.55 -2.18 -0.94
CA LEU A 72 -9.72 -2.70 -1.61
C LEU A 72 -10.34 -3.80 -0.75
N SER A 73 -11.61 -3.63 -0.37
CA SER A 73 -12.38 -4.64 0.35
C SER A 73 -12.80 -5.78 -0.58
N LEU A 74 -13.21 -6.90 0.00
CA LEU A 74 -13.76 -8.03 -0.77
C LEU A 74 -15.02 -7.63 -1.57
N ASN A 75 -15.73 -6.58 -1.15
CA ASN A 75 -16.93 -6.05 -1.81
C ASN A 75 -16.60 -4.97 -2.86
N ASP A 76 -15.33 -4.86 -3.30
CA ASP A 76 -14.85 -3.87 -4.26
C ASP A 76 -15.01 -2.40 -3.80
N GLU A 77 -15.00 -2.17 -2.48
CA GLU A 77 -15.04 -0.84 -1.88
C GLU A 77 -13.66 -0.40 -1.38
N TRP A 78 -13.30 0.86 -1.62
CA TRP A 78 -12.04 1.42 -1.12
C TRP A 78 -12.21 1.98 0.30
N ILE A 79 -11.64 1.29 1.29
CA ILE A 79 -11.74 1.64 2.72
C ILE A 79 -10.40 2.24 3.18
N SER A 80 -10.45 3.33 3.94
CA SER A 80 -9.24 3.91 4.52
C SER A 80 -8.73 3.06 5.68
N ALA A 81 -7.41 2.93 5.83
CA ALA A 81 -6.78 2.16 6.91
C ALA A 81 -7.28 2.51 8.32
N GLY A 82 -7.55 3.79 8.57
CA GLY A 82 -8.07 4.27 9.85
C GLY A 82 -9.54 3.95 10.12
N GLU A 83 -10.26 3.43 9.12
CA GLU A 83 -11.67 3.00 9.22
C GLU A 83 -11.80 1.48 9.39
N PHE A 84 -10.68 0.76 9.42
CA PHE A 84 -10.70 -0.69 9.64
C PHE A 84 -11.26 -1.01 11.01
N ILE A 85 -12.09 -2.05 11.04
CA ILE A 85 -12.56 -2.70 12.26
C ILE A 85 -12.13 -4.16 12.23
N GLU A 86 -12.09 -4.81 13.40
CA GLU A 86 -11.85 -6.25 13.44
C GLU A 86 -12.90 -6.97 12.58
N GLY A 87 -12.43 -7.84 11.69
CA GLY A 87 -13.27 -8.52 10.70
C GLY A 87 -13.46 -7.78 9.38
N THR A 88 -12.82 -6.61 9.14
CA THR A 88 -12.72 -6.06 7.78
C THR A 88 -11.94 -7.02 6.88
N ILE A 89 -12.57 -7.49 5.81
CA ILE A 89 -11.97 -8.43 4.84
C ILE A 89 -11.52 -7.67 3.59
N LEU A 90 -10.25 -7.84 3.22
CA LEU A 90 -9.62 -7.22 2.06
C LEU A 90 -9.47 -8.20 0.89
N LYS A 91 -9.24 -7.66 -0.31
CA LYS A 91 -9.05 -8.40 -1.55
C LYS A 91 -7.59 -8.55 -1.93
#